data_AF-A0A7J3D4L7-F1
#
_entry.id   AF-A0A7J3D4L7-F1
#
_cell.length_a   1.000
_cell.length_b   1.000
_cell.length_c   1.000
_cell.angle_alpha   90.00
_cell.angle_beta   90.00
_cell.angle_gamma   90.00
#
_symmetry.space_group_name_H-M   'P 1'
#
loop_
_entity.id
_entity.type
_entity.pdbx_description
1 polymer ?
#
loop_
_entity_poly.entity_id
_entity_poly.type
_entity_poly.pdbx_seq_one_letter_code
_entity_poly.pdbx_strand_id
1 'polypeptide(L)'
;MLFDIDEETRKGLIHILYDRPRVIVACKPPSAELSYIELLKRLLREIYRVCAEGLPRPRHISKDLISADRSVYVLADDSPNASESRIRDRLRELFSQRYGFLVLYGMEEKFTVKPGEDYPYPITLKLVDGSKDHLMRAVKAFYGFVRETPLETGNLDLYTVLLEEHFYTEIRKLLSDVKMVLATEPSSEDEEGTGYESALHFALKVFCVKYFIEKGIKTVETEVDVPTVRRVDVLVREGRPSSLAVEIETLYGTGLPIIKLKKTIESRLKSGLDLWIVVPPMQTFIYLNELLILRRLYREAYGERLELYTTDFGSGTLITLGDFINKVRQLQ
;
A
#
# COMPACT_ATOMS: atom_id res chain seq x y z
N MET A 1 -5.78 11.19 6.17
CA MET A 1 -5.99 10.64 4.82
C MET A 1 -5.89 11.78 3.82
N LEU A 2 -5.34 11.53 2.63
CA LEU A 2 -5.12 12.54 1.57
C LEU A 2 -6.40 13.02 0.88
N PHE A 3 -7.48 12.24 1.02
CA PHE A 3 -8.76 12.52 0.43
C PHE A 3 -9.82 12.69 1.52
N ASP A 4 -10.69 13.68 1.32
CA ASP A 4 -11.93 13.77 2.07
C ASP A 4 -12.94 12.86 1.39
N ILE A 5 -13.55 12.03 2.21
CA ILE A 5 -14.35 10.90 1.82
C ILE A 5 -15.54 10.94 2.76
N ASP A 6 -16.75 11.02 2.21
CA ASP A 6 -17.96 11.21 2.99
C ASP A 6 -18.09 10.14 4.09
N GLU A 7 -18.80 10.43 5.17
CA GLU A 7 -18.81 9.58 6.37
C GLU A 7 -19.39 8.17 6.13
N GLU A 8 -20.31 8.04 5.18
CA GLU A 8 -20.83 6.75 4.69
C GLU A 8 -19.74 5.97 3.93
N THR A 9 -18.92 6.66 3.14
CA THR A 9 -17.77 6.11 2.42
C THR A 9 -16.53 5.95 3.32
N ARG A 10 -16.38 6.67 4.43
CA ARG A 10 -15.35 6.41 5.45
C ARG A 10 -15.68 5.13 6.22
N LYS A 11 -16.97 4.89 6.51
CA LYS A 11 -17.49 3.58 6.93
C LYS A 11 -17.45 2.56 5.77
N GLY A 12 -17.55 3.03 4.53
CA GLY A 12 -17.58 2.27 3.28
C GLY A 12 -16.22 1.88 2.69
N LEU A 13 -15.11 2.52 3.05
CA LEU A 13 -13.74 2.08 2.74
C LEU A 13 -13.39 0.85 3.56
N ILE A 14 -13.91 0.83 4.78
CA ILE A 14 -13.92 -0.33 5.69
C ILE A 14 -14.96 -1.38 5.23
N HIS A 15 -15.85 -1.04 4.27
CA HIS A 15 -16.87 -1.92 3.65
C HIS A 15 -16.83 -1.88 2.11
N ILE A 16 -15.63 -1.78 1.53
CA ILE A 16 -15.43 -2.23 0.15
C ILE A 16 -15.52 -3.76 0.22
N LEU A 17 -16.75 -4.27 0.33
CA LEU A 17 -17.05 -5.69 0.14
C LEU A 17 -16.35 -6.10 -1.16
N TYR A 18 -15.37 -6.98 -0.98
CA TYR A 18 -14.14 -7.17 -1.76
C TYR A 18 -14.35 -7.87 -3.12
N ASP A 19 -15.60 -8.03 -3.53
CA ASP A 19 -15.99 -9.01 -4.54
C ASP A 19 -16.68 -8.36 -5.75
N ARG A 20 -16.65 -7.03 -5.83
CA ARG A 20 -17.38 -6.28 -6.86
C ARG A 20 -16.67 -5.00 -7.30
N PRO A 21 -16.79 -4.64 -8.60
CA PRO A 21 -16.29 -3.38 -9.13
C PRO A 21 -16.77 -2.16 -8.36
N ARG A 22 -15.98 -1.09 -8.40
CA ARG A 22 -16.30 0.20 -7.76
C ARG A 22 -16.24 1.34 -8.75
N VAL A 23 -17.21 2.24 -8.67
CA VAL A 23 -17.20 3.52 -9.40
C VAL A 23 -16.73 4.60 -8.44
N ILE A 24 -15.74 5.38 -8.86
CA ILE A 24 -15.17 6.49 -8.10
C ILE A 24 -15.38 7.78 -8.91
N VAL A 25 -16.06 8.76 -8.32
CA VAL A 25 -16.18 10.11 -8.86
C VAL A 25 -15.11 10.95 -8.19
N ALA A 26 -13.98 11.14 -8.87
CA ALA A 26 -12.84 11.88 -8.37
C ALA A 26 -12.92 13.35 -8.83
N CYS A 27 -13.12 14.25 -7.87
CA CYS A 27 -13.31 15.68 -8.14
C CYS A 27 -12.00 16.33 -8.54
N LYS A 28 -11.93 16.87 -9.76
CA LYS A 28 -10.75 17.58 -10.26
C LYS A 28 -10.55 18.87 -9.45
N PRO A 29 -9.34 19.12 -8.90
CA PRO A 29 -9.08 20.34 -8.15
C PRO A 29 -9.06 21.55 -9.10
N PRO A 30 -9.36 22.76 -8.58
CA PRO A 30 -9.38 23.97 -9.41
C PRO A 30 -7.98 24.36 -9.92
N SER A 31 -6.93 24.02 -9.17
CA SER A 31 -5.53 24.23 -9.59
C SER A 31 -4.96 22.99 -10.26
N ALA A 32 -4.41 23.15 -11.47
CA ALA A 32 -3.71 22.09 -12.18
C ALA A 32 -2.47 21.57 -11.42
N GLU A 33 -1.86 22.41 -10.55
CA GLU A 33 -0.73 22.00 -9.71
C GLU A 33 -1.09 20.93 -8.68
N LEU A 34 -2.38 20.85 -8.31
CA LEU A 34 -2.90 19.91 -7.32
C LEU A 34 -3.55 18.68 -7.97
N SER A 35 -3.50 18.56 -9.30
CA SER A 35 -3.99 17.37 -9.99
C SER A 35 -3.35 16.12 -9.38
N TYR A 36 -4.18 15.15 -9.03
CA TYR A 36 -3.81 13.98 -8.23
C TYR A 36 -4.16 12.66 -8.93
N ILE A 37 -4.44 12.69 -10.23
CA ILE A 37 -4.88 11.51 -10.95
C ILE A 37 -3.81 10.42 -11.00
N GLU A 38 -2.53 10.80 -11.08
CA GLU A 38 -1.43 9.83 -11.04
C GLU A 38 -1.34 9.19 -9.66
N LEU A 39 -1.50 9.94 -8.58
CA LEU A 39 -1.56 9.42 -7.21
C LEU A 39 -2.71 8.43 -7.03
N LEU A 40 -3.92 8.80 -7.48
CA LEU A 40 -5.10 7.96 -7.38
C LEU A 40 -4.89 6.62 -8.10
N LYS A 41 -4.31 6.63 -9.31
CA LYS A 41 -4.00 5.40 -10.06
C LYS A 41 -3.10 4.46 -9.25
N ARG A 42 -2.04 4.97 -8.61
CA ARG A 42 -1.13 4.14 -7.81
C ARG A 42 -1.80 3.62 -6.55
N LEU A 43 -2.56 4.46 -5.84
CA LEU A 43 -3.28 4.05 -4.66
C LEU A 43 -4.27 2.92 -4.97
N LEU A 44 -5.07 3.05 -6.03
CA LEU A 44 -6.02 2.01 -6.45
C LEU A 44 -5.32 0.74 -6.91
N ARG A 45 -4.15 0.85 -7.55
CA ARG A 45 -3.33 -0.31 -7.93
C ARG A 45 -2.84 -1.08 -6.70
N GLU A 46 -2.41 -0.40 -5.64
CA GLU A 46 -1.96 -1.06 -4.42
C GLU A 46 -3.13 -1.66 -3.63
N ILE A 47 -4.29 -0.99 -3.59
CA ILE A 47 -5.52 -1.59 -3.04
C ILE A 47 -5.88 -2.84 -3.84
N TYR A 48 -5.81 -2.78 -5.17
CA TYR A 48 -6.07 -3.93 -6.03
C TYR A 48 -5.20 -5.13 -5.65
N ARG A 49 -3.87 -4.97 -5.55
CA ARG A 49 -2.95 -6.07 -5.20
C ARG A 49 -3.21 -6.68 -3.83
N VAL A 50 -3.70 -5.88 -2.88
CA VAL A 50 -4.09 -6.36 -1.54
C VAL A 50 -5.37 -7.18 -1.58
N CYS A 51 -6.32 -6.79 -2.42
CA CYS A 51 -7.64 -7.44 -2.54
C CYS A 51 -7.65 -8.63 -3.49
N ALA A 52 -6.92 -8.53 -4.60
CA ALA A 52 -6.86 -9.47 -5.69
C ALA A 52 -5.41 -9.94 -5.87
N GLU A 53 -5.21 -11.26 -5.92
CA GLU A 53 -3.93 -11.88 -6.23
C GLU A 53 -3.45 -11.43 -7.64
N GLY A 54 -2.16 -11.15 -7.80
CA GLY A 54 -1.54 -10.86 -9.09
C GLY A 54 -1.02 -9.43 -9.30
N LEU A 55 -0.01 -9.31 -10.18
CA LEU A 55 0.57 -8.03 -10.60
C LEU A 55 -0.29 -7.34 -11.67
N PRO A 56 -0.83 -6.14 -11.40
CA PRO A 56 -1.44 -5.33 -12.43
C PRO A 56 -0.39 -4.84 -13.43
N ARG A 57 -0.50 -5.21 -14.71
CA ARG A 57 0.47 -4.82 -15.76
C ARG A 57 0.03 -3.53 -16.45
N PRO A 58 0.89 -2.51 -16.59
CA PRO A 58 0.53 -1.27 -17.28
C PRO A 58 0.26 -1.53 -18.77
N ARG A 59 -0.86 -1.02 -19.29
CA ARG A 59 -1.15 -0.90 -20.72
C ARG A 59 -1.69 0.49 -21.01
N HIS A 60 -1.07 1.22 -21.92
CA HIS A 60 -1.66 2.43 -22.49
C HIS A 60 -2.64 2.04 -23.61
N ILE A 61 -3.91 2.42 -23.49
CA ILE A 61 -4.91 2.22 -24.54
C ILE A 61 -5.52 3.58 -24.90
N SER A 62 -4.80 4.37 -25.71
CA SER A 62 -5.21 5.64 -26.35
C SER A 62 -5.29 6.90 -25.45
N LYS A 63 -5.44 8.07 -26.09
CA LYS A 63 -5.35 9.43 -25.49
C LYS A 63 -6.42 9.74 -24.42
N ASP A 64 -7.56 9.04 -24.46
CA ASP A 64 -8.76 9.36 -23.67
C ASP A 64 -9.10 8.26 -22.64
N LEU A 65 -8.21 7.29 -22.46
CA LEU A 65 -8.42 6.14 -21.56
C LEU A 65 -7.07 5.74 -20.99
N ILE A 66 -6.80 6.19 -19.77
CA ILE A 66 -5.60 5.77 -19.05
C ILE A 66 -6.01 4.57 -18.19
N SER A 67 -5.76 3.36 -18.68
CA SER A 67 -5.88 2.13 -17.90
C SER A 67 -4.62 1.92 -17.07
N ALA A 68 -4.76 1.83 -15.75
CA ALA A 68 -3.74 1.27 -14.88
C ALA A 68 -4.13 -0.19 -14.63
N ASP A 69 -3.76 -1.04 -15.58
CA ASP A 69 -4.16 -2.45 -15.69
C ASP A 69 -5.66 -2.66 -16.01
N ARG A 70 -6.04 -3.90 -16.35
CA ARG A 70 -7.42 -4.30 -16.69
C ARG A 70 -8.44 -4.02 -15.56
N SER A 71 -7.96 -3.55 -14.40
CA SER A 71 -8.73 -3.37 -13.18
C SER A 71 -8.80 -1.93 -12.70
N VAL A 72 -8.16 -0.95 -13.35
CA VAL A 72 -8.37 0.50 -13.06
C VAL A 72 -8.56 1.26 -14.38
N TYR A 73 -9.78 1.74 -14.62
CA TYR A 73 -10.11 2.55 -15.78
C TYR A 73 -10.32 4.00 -15.37
N VAL A 74 -9.62 4.93 -16.00
CA VAL A 74 -9.83 6.36 -15.79
C VAL A 74 -10.51 6.99 -17.01
N LEU A 75 -11.64 7.64 -16.79
CA LEU A 75 -12.33 8.50 -17.75
C LEU A 75 -12.21 9.96 -17.27
N ALA A 76 -11.52 10.81 -18.05
CA ALA A 76 -11.34 12.21 -17.74
C ALA A 76 -12.32 13.11 -18.52
N ASP A 77 -12.80 14.17 -17.87
CA ASP A 77 -13.79 15.16 -18.33
C ASP A 77 -13.39 15.96 -19.59
N ASP A 78 -12.16 15.83 -20.07
CA ASP A 78 -11.70 16.48 -21.31
C ASP A 78 -12.38 15.86 -22.57
N SER A 79 -13.18 14.80 -22.39
CA SER A 79 -14.03 14.19 -23.41
C SER A 79 -15.49 14.64 -23.25
N PRO A 80 -16.03 15.51 -24.13
CA PRO A 80 -17.43 15.96 -24.06
C PRO A 80 -18.48 14.86 -24.28
N ASN A 81 -18.09 13.59 -24.37
CA ASN A 81 -18.97 12.44 -24.59
C ASN A 81 -18.42 11.18 -23.87
N ALA A 82 -18.24 11.20 -22.56
CA ALA A 82 -18.28 9.96 -21.78
C ALA A 82 -19.74 9.46 -21.76
N SER A 83 -20.22 8.94 -22.90
CA SER A 83 -21.60 8.46 -23.03
C SER A 83 -21.88 7.39 -21.97
N GLU A 84 -23.10 7.37 -21.45
CA GLU A 84 -23.57 6.34 -20.50
C GLU A 84 -23.25 4.91 -20.99
N SER A 85 -23.27 4.70 -22.31
CA SER A 85 -22.86 3.45 -22.95
C SER A 85 -21.39 3.07 -22.67
N ARG A 86 -20.46 4.02 -22.71
CA ARG A 86 -19.03 3.77 -22.44
C ARG A 86 -18.79 3.42 -20.97
N ILE A 87 -19.49 4.07 -20.04
CA ILE A 87 -19.48 3.73 -18.61
C ILE A 87 -20.03 2.31 -18.41
N ARG A 88 -21.16 1.98 -19.04
CA ARG A 88 -21.80 0.67 -18.97
C ARG A 88 -20.91 -0.45 -19.52
N ASP A 89 -20.26 -0.23 -20.66
CA ASP A 89 -19.36 -1.21 -21.27
C ASP A 89 -18.14 -1.50 -20.38
N ARG A 90 -17.57 -0.45 -19.76
CA ARG A 90 -16.44 -0.63 -18.82
C ARG A 90 -16.86 -1.29 -17.52
N LEU A 91 -18.05 -0.99 -17.01
CA LEU A 91 -18.58 -1.70 -15.85
C LEU A 91 -18.80 -3.18 -16.18
N ARG A 92 -19.40 -3.51 -17.32
CA ARG A 92 -19.50 -4.91 -17.78
C ARG A 92 -18.14 -5.61 -17.86
N GLU A 93 -17.13 -4.92 -18.38
CA GLU A 93 -15.76 -5.43 -18.42
C GLU A 93 -15.19 -5.67 -17.02
N LEU A 94 -15.34 -4.72 -16.10
CA LEU A 94 -14.90 -4.87 -14.70
C LEU A 94 -15.65 -6.00 -13.98
N PHE A 95 -16.96 -6.12 -14.17
CA PHE A 95 -17.77 -7.20 -13.60
C PHE A 95 -17.33 -8.57 -14.12
N SER A 96 -16.89 -8.67 -15.38
CA SER A 96 -16.34 -9.90 -15.93
C SER A 96 -15.01 -10.31 -15.29
N GLN A 97 -14.29 -9.35 -14.71
CA GLN A 97 -12.99 -9.53 -14.05
C GLN A 97 -13.08 -9.69 -12.52
N ARG A 98 -14.30 -9.71 -11.96
CA ARG A 98 -14.63 -9.84 -10.52
C ARG A 98 -14.27 -8.62 -9.65
N TYR A 99 -13.14 -7.96 -9.85
CA TYR A 99 -12.73 -6.80 -9.04
C TYR A 99 -12.00 -5.72 -9.84
N GLY A 100 -12.24 -4.46 -9.51
CA GLY A 100 -11.56 -3.31 -10.10
C GLY A 100 -12.33 -2.00 -9.95
N PHE A 101 -11.80 -0.95 -10.55
CA PHE A 101 -12.18 0.43 -10.32
C PHE A 101 -12.46 1.15 -11.65
N LEU A 102 -13.57 1.88 -11.70
CA LEU A 102 -13.85 2.87 -12.73
C LEU A 102 -13.79 4.25 -12.09
N VAL A 103 -12.80 5.06 -12.49
CA VAL A 103 -12.60 6.43 -12.03
C VAL A 103 -13.15 7.39 -13.07
N LEU A 104 -14.08 8.24 -12.65
CA LEU A 104 -14.60 9.39 -13.38
C LEU A 104 -13.92 10.64 -12.81
N TYR A 105 -12.97 11.21 -13.54
CA TYR A 105 -12.15 12.34 -13.07
C TYR A 105 -12.58 13.65 -13.72
N GLY A 106 -13.09 14.59 -12.91
CA GLY A 106 -13.62 15.87 -13.40
C GLY A 106 -14.52 16.54 -12.37
N MET A 107 -15.39 17.44 -12.82
CA MET A 107 -16.29 18.17 -11.92
C MET A 107 -17.45 17.28 -11.44
N GLU A 108 -17.75 17.30 -10.14
CA GLU A 108 -18.81 16.48 -9.51
C GLU A 108 -20.16 16.62 -10.23
N GLU A 109 -20.53 17.86 -10.57
CA GLU A 109 -21.79 18.20 -11.24
C GLU A 109 -21.96 17.54 -12.61
N LYS A 110 -20.86 17.18 -13.28
CA LYS A 110 -20.88 16.57 -14.62
C LYS A 110 -21.09 15.07 -14.59
N PHE A 111 -20.87 14.41 -13.45
CA PHE A 111 -21.01 12.96 -13.32
C PHE A 111 -22.23 12.64 -12.48
N THR A 112 -23.43 12.73 -13.07
CA THR A 112 -24.65 12.24 -12.42
C THR A 112 -24.79 10.73 -12.64
N VAL A 113 -23.95 9.93 -11.96
CA VAL A 113 -24.13 8.47 -11.95
C VAL A 113 -25.17 8.14 -10.89
N LYS A 114 -26.41 7.87 -11.30
CA LYS A 114 -27.42 7.34 -10.38
C LYS A 114 -27.16 5.85 -10.14
N PRO A 115 -27.17 5.36 -8.89
CA PRO A 115 -27.19 3.93 -8.64
C PRO A 115 -28.42 3.33 -9.34
N GLY A 116 -28.23 2.19 -9.99
CA GLY A 116 -29.28 1.41 -10.64
C GLY A 116 -29.14 -0.07 -10.28
N GLU A 117 -30.04 -0.92 -10.77
CA GLU A 117 -30.01 -2.37 -10.49
C GLU A 117 -28.65 -3.03 -10.84
N ASP A 118 -27.93 -2.48 -11.83
CA ASP A 118 -26.66 -3.01 -12.36
C ASP A 118 -25.39 -2.26 -11.89
N TYR A 119 -25.50 -1.20 -11.07
CA TYR A 119 -24.35 -0.35 -10.74
C TYR A 119 -24.08 -0.22 -9.23
N PRO A 120 -22.82 -0.35 -8.79
CA PRO A 120 -22.46 -0.07 -7.40
C PRO A 120 -22.65 1.43 -7.11
N TYR A 121 -22.95 1.76 -5.85
CA TYR A 121 -23.02 3.14 -5.42
C TYR A 121 -21.67 3.85 -5.67
N PRO A 122 -21.66 5.00 -6.36
CA PRO A 122 -20.42 5.71 -6.65
C PRO A 122 -19.81 6.28 -5.37
N ILE A 123 -18.49 6.17 -5.26
CA ILE A 123 -17.69 6.77 -4.20
C ILE A 123 -17.22 8.13 -4.67
N THR A 124 -17.65 9.21 -4.01
CA THR A 124 -17.13 10.55 -4.30
C THR A 124 -15.82 10.76 -3.54
N LEU A 125 -14.79 11.19 -4.26
CA LEU A 125 -13.46 11.43 -3.73
C LEU A 125 -13.06 12.88 -4.01
N LYS A 126 -12.75 13.62 -2.94
CA LYS A 126 -12.26 15.00 -2.99
C LYS A 126 -10.89 15.06 -2.34
N LEU A 127 -9.99 15.88 -2.88
CA LEU A 127 -8.73 16.15 -2.20
C LEU A 127 -9.02 16.90 -0.89
N VAL A 128 -8.37 16.53 0.22
CA VAL A 128 -8.52 17.29 1.47
C VAL A 128 -8.00 18.71 1.26
N ASP A 129 -8.70 19.69 1.83
CA ASP A 129 -8.22 21.06 1.91
C ASP A 129 -6.88 21.09 2.65
N GLY A 130 -5.81 21.45 1.94
CA GLY A 130 -4.45 21.47 2.47
C GLY A 130 -3.50 22.20 1.55
N SER A 131 -2.36 22.64 2.09
CA SER A 131 -1.31 23.24 1.26
C SER A 131 -0.69 22.20 0.32
N LYS A 132 -0.18 22.65 -0.83
CA LYS A 132 0.59 21.82 -1.77
C LYS A 132 1.68 21.03 -1.04
N ASP A 133 2.39 21.69 -0.13
CA ASP A 133 3.46 21.07 0.66
C ASP A 133 2.95 19.95 1.57
N HIS A 134 1.76 20.09 2.16
CA HIS A 134 1.14 19.03 2.96
C HIS A 134 0.95 17.77 2.09
N LEU A 135 0.32 17.96 0.92
CA LEU A 135 -0.01 16.87 0.00
C LEU A 135 1.26 16.19 -0.51
N MET A 136 2.27 16.96 -0.91
CA MET A 136 3.57 16.42 -1.32
C MET A 136 4.21 15.60 -0.20
N ARG A 137 4.22 16.08 1.04
CA ARG A 137 4.77 15.30 2.16
C ARG A 137 4.02 13.99 2.42
N ALA A 138 2.70 13.97 2.24
CA ALA A 138 1.91 12.76 2.38
C ALA A 138 2.15 11.76 1.24
N VAL A 139 2.29 12.22 -0.02
CA VAL A 139 2.70 11.34 -1.14
C VAL A 139 4.11 10.77 -0.90
N LYS A 140 5.03 11.58 -0.37
CA LYS A 140 6.36 11.13 0.01
C LYS A 140 6.32 10.04 1.10
N ALA A 141 5.44 10.18 2.09
CA ALA A 141 5.24 9.17 3.12
C ALA A 141 4.62 7.88 2.54
N PHE A 142 3.72 7.98 1.56
CA PHE A 142 3.15 6.83 0.84
C PHE A 142 4.25 5.97 0.18
N TYR A 143 5.32 6.59 -0.34
CA TYR A 143 6.46 5.87 -0.93
C TYR A 143 7.59 5.53 0.07
N GLY A 144 7.47 5.89 1.35
CA GLY A 144 8.47 5.55 2.37
C GLY A 144 9.70 6.44 2.40
N PHE A 145 9.57 7.72 2.05
CA PHE A 145 10.66 8.71 2.09
C PHE A 145 10.41 9.77 3.18
N VAL A 146 9.94 9.33 4.35
CA VAL A 146 9.34 10.19 5.39
C VAL A 146 10.30 11.30 5.86
N ARG A 147 11.60 11.02 5.93
CA ARG A 147 12.63 11.97 6.39
C ARG A 147 13.27 12.84 5.30
N GLU A 148 13.08 12.52 4.02
CA GLU A 148 13.71 13.29 2.93
C GLU A 148 13.06 14.67 2.73
N THR A 149 13.80 15.63 2.20
CA THR A 149 13.19 16.90 1.76
C THR A 149 12.38 16.69 0.47
N PRO A 150 11.16 17.25 0.35
CA PRO A 150 10.41 17.16 -0.90
C PRO A 150 11.20 17.74 -2.08
N LEU A 151 11.16 17.06 -3.21
CA LEU A 151 11.63 17.61 -4.49
C LEU A 151 10.73 18.79 -4.88
N GLU A 152 11.32 19.88 -5.33
CA GLU A 152 10.56 20.97 -5.94
C GLU A 152 10.02 20.52 -7.30
N THR A 153 8.70 20.47 -7.43
CA THR A 153 8.03 20.12 -8.70
C THR A 153 6.89 21.08 -9.00
N GLY A 154 6.59 21.23 -10.29
CA GLY A 154 5.50 22.09 -10.75
C GLY A 154 4.12 21.61 -10.30
N ASN A 155 3.87 20.29 -10.27
CA ASN A 155 2.59 19.71 -9.88
C ASN A 155 2.71 18.37 -9.12
N LEU A 156 1.61 17.97 -8.48
CA LEU A 156 1.52 16.77 -7.65
C LEU A 156 1.54 15.46 -8.47
N ASP A 157 1.01 15.46 -9.70
CA ASP A 157 1.06 14.29 -10.59
C ASP A 157 2.51 13.94 -10.97
N LEU A 158 3.29 14.91 -11.44
CA LEU A 158 4.71 14.72 -11.75
C LEU A 158 5.49 14.31 -10.50
N TYR A 159 5.19 14.93 -9.35
CA TYR A 159 5.80 14.57 -8.08
C TYR A 159 5.58 13.08 -7.73
N THR A 160 4.35 12.60 -7.92
CA THR A 160 3.98 11.20 -7.69
C THR A 160 4.77 10.25 -8.60
N VAL A 161 4.86 10.57 -9.90
CA VAL A 161 5.59 9.75 -10.86
C VAL A 161 7.08 9.69 -10.52
N LEU A 162 7.69 10.81 -10.15
CA LEU A 162 9.10 10.86 -9.76
C LEU A 162 9.37 10.07 -8.47
N LEU A 163 8.47 10.14 -7.48
CA LEU A 163 8.60 9.35 -6.25
C LEU A 163 8.42 7.84 -6.49
N GLU A 164 7.56 7.44 -7.42
CA GLU A 164 7.44 6.04 -7.82
C GLU A 164 8.74 5.52 -8.44
N GLU A 165 9.34 6.28 -9.35
CA GLU A 165 10.64 5.91 -9.94
C GLU A 165 11.74 5.86 -8.88
N HIS A 166 11.74 6.81 -7.93
CA HIS A 166 12.66 6.80 -6.81
C HIS A 166 12.50 5.56 -5.94
N PHE A 167 11.26 5.20 -5.58
CA PHE A 167 10.94 3.98 -4.83
C PHE A 167 11.48 2.73 -5.53
N TYR A 168 11.19 2.54 -6.82
CA TYR A 168 11.69 1.37 -7.54
C TYR A 168 13.22 1.38 -7.71
N THR A 169 13.84 2.57 -7.75
CA THR A 169 15.29 2.69 -7.73
C THR A 169 15.88 2.17 -6.43
N GLU A 170 15.30 2.50 -5.27
CA GLU A 170 15.75 1.97 -3.98
C GLU A 170 15.53 0.46 -3.86
N ILE A 171 14.40 -0.06 -4.34
CA ILE A 171 14.16 -1.50 -4.41
C ILE A 171 15.24 -2.19 -5.27
N ARG A 172 15.55 -1.65 -6.45
CA ARG A 172 16.61 -2.19 -7.32
C ARG A 172 17.99 -2.13 -6.65
N LYS A 173 18.31 -1.07 -5.91
CA LYS A 173 19.58 -0.98 -5.16
C LYS A 173 19.69 -2.08 -4.11
N LEU A 174 18.62 -2.36 -3.36
CA LEU A 174 18.58 -3.45 -2.39
C LEU A 174 18.84 -4.80 -3.06
N LEU A 175 18.14 -5.07 -4.17
CA LEU A 175 18.27 -6.33 -4.92
C LEU A 175 19.58 -6.44 -5.71
N SER A 176 20.32 -5.34 -5.87
CA SER A 176 21.65 -5.34 -6.50
C SER A 176 22.78 -5.56 -5.48
N ASP A 177 22.48 -5.53 -4.18
CA ASP A 177 23.45 -5.83 -3.12
C ASP A 177 23.65 -7.35 -3.02
N VAL A 178 24.54 -7.88 -3.86
CA VAL A 178 24.80 -9.33 -4.01
C VAL A 178 25.10 -9.99 -2.66
N LYS A 179 25.83 -9.29 -1.76
CA LYS A 179 26.16 -9.83 -0.45
C LYS A 179 24.90 -10.04 0.40
N MET A 180 24.00 -9.06 0.43
CA MET A 180 22.77 -9.15 1.20
C MET A 180 21.78 -10.14 0.58
N VAL A 181 21.67 -10.16 -0.75
CA VAL A 181 20.82 -11.11 -1.49
C VAL A 181 21.26 -12.55 -1.25
N LEU A 182 22.56 -12.85 -1.34
CA LEU A 182 23.06 -14.22 -1.06
C LEU A 182 22.93 -14.63 0.40
N ALA A 183 22.80 -13.67 1.32
CA ALA A 183 22.55 -13.91 2.74
C ALA A 183 21.05 -14.04 3.07
N THR A 184 20.16 -13.95 2.07
CA THR A 184 18.71 -13.91 2.26
C THR A 184 18.04 -15.03 1.44
N GLU A 185 17.33 -15.92 2.13
CA GLU A 185 16.55 -16.97 1.47
C GLU A 185 15.18 -16.45 1.00
N PRO A 186 14.78 -16.75 -0.25
CA PRO A 186 13.48 -16.37 -0.77
C PRO A 186 12.36 -17.24 -0.17
N SER A 187 11.17 -16.67 -0.06
CA SER A 187 9.99 -17.40 0.39
C SER A 187 9.52 -18.41 -0.63
N SER A 188 9.04 -19.55 -0.14
CA SER A 188 8.32 -20.53 -0.95
C SER A 188 6.83 -20.21 -1.09
N GLU A 189 6.33 -19.19 -0.38
CA GLU A 189 4.93 -18.75 -0.50
C GLU A 189 4.74 -17.85 -1.73
N ASP A 190 3.63 -18.09 -2.43
CA ASP A 190 3.25 -17.33 -3.62
C ASP A 190 2.22 -16.26 -3.24
N GLU A 191 2.69 -15.05 -2.99
CA GLU A 191 1.82 -13.92 -2.60
C GLU A 191 1.01 -13.34 -3.77
N GLU A 192 1.44 -13.57 -5.01
CA GLU A 192 0.90 -12.90 -6.20
C GLU A 192 0.34 -13.89 -7.24
N GLY A 193 0.21 -15.18 -6.92
CA GLY A 193 -0.23 -16.19 -7.88
C GLY A 193 0.75 -16.39 -9.06
N THR A 194 2.02 -16.02 -8.87
CA THR A 194 3.09 -16.10 -9.88
C THR A 194 3.98 -17.33 -9.73
N GLY A 195 3.77 -18.13 -8.68
CA GLY A 195 4.62 -19.24 -8.26
C GLY A 195 5.87 -18.82 -7.47
N TYR A 196 6.03 -17.52 -7.15
CA TYR A 196 7.21 -16.96 -6.50
C TYR A 196 6.83 -15.84 -5.53
N GLU A 197 7.68 -15.61 -4.53
CA GLU A 197 7.62 -14.46 -3.62
C GLU A 197 7.62 -13.14 -4.41
N SER A 198 6.83 -12.15 -3.96
CA SER A 198 6.81 -10.86 -4.62
C SER A 198 8.17 -10.16 -4.51
N ALA A 199 8.60 -9.47 -5.57
CA ALA A 199 9.88 -8.75 -5.55
C ALA A 199 9.96 -7.71 -4.43
N LEU A 200 8.81 -7.14 -4.01
CA LEU A 200 8.74 -6.23 -2.88
C LEU A 200 8.95 -6.94 -1.56
N HIS A 201 8.31 -8.10 -1.33
CA HIS A 201 8.50 -8.88 -0.12
C HIS A 201 9.96 -9.32 0.04
N PHE A 202 10.55 -9.87 -1.03
CA PHE A 202 11.96 -10.26 -1.02
C PHE A 202 12.89 -9.06 -0.78
N ALA A 203 12.65 -7.92 -1.43
CA ALA A 203 13.46 -6.71 -1.23
C ALA A 203 13.37 -6.18 0.21
N LEU A 204 12.20 -6.26 0.85
CA LEU A 204 12.03 -5.90 2.25
C LEU A 204 12.70 -6.88 3.21
N LYS A 205 12.78 -8.15 2.84
CA LYS A 205 13.56 -9.16 3.59
C LYS A 205 15.04 -8.83 3.57
N VAL A 206 15.57 -8.56 2.37
CA VAL A 206 16.94 -8.06 2.18
C VAL A 206 17.17 -6.77 2.98
N PHE A 207 16.21 -5.84 2.98
CA PHE A 207 16.27 -4.61 3.78
C PHE A 207 16.38 -4.90 5.28
N CYS A 208 15.57 -5.83 5.82
CA CYS A 208 15.60 -6.18 7.23
C CYS A 208 16.91 -6.86 7.63
N VAL A 209 17.43 -7.78 6.81
CA VAL A 209 18.74 -8.41 7.00
C VAL A 209 19.84 -7.36 7.05
N LYS A 210 19.86 -6.46 6.06
CA LYS A 210 20.82 -5.35 6.00
C LYS A 210 20.72 -4.44 7.23
N TYR A 211 19.51 -4.06 7.63
CA TYR A 211 19.25 -3.23 8.80
C TYR A 211 19.86 -3.84 10.08
N PHE A 212 19.66 -5.14 10.32
CA PHE A 212 20.21 -5.80 11.52
C PHE A 212 21.74 -5.91 11.48
N ILE A 213 22.30 -6.26 10.33
CA ILE A 213 23.77 -6.33 10.15
C ILE A 213 24.42 -4.97 10.40
N GLU A 214 23.84 -3.89 9.87
CA GLU A 214 24.32 -2.52 10.10
C GLU A 214 24.17 -2.08 11.57
N LYS A 215 23.24 -2.69 12.32
CA LYS A 215 23.12 -2.52 13.79
C LYS A 215 24.06 -3.42 14.58
N GLY A 216 24.94 -4.17 13.92
CA GLY A 216 25.97 -4.99 14.55
C GLY A 216 25.52 -6.41 14.91
N ILE A 217 24.33 -6.84 14.49
CA ILE A 217 23.89 -8.23 14.61
C ILE A 217 24.63 -9.06 13.56
N LYS A 218 25.37 -10.09 14.00
CA LYS A 218 26.21 -10.90 13.13
C LYS A 218 25.45 -12.07 12.52
N THR A 219 24.47 -12.61 13.25
CA THR A 219 23.67 -13.74 12.82
C THR A 219 22.22 -13.34 12.63
N VAL A 220 21.80 -13.27 11.38
CA VAL A 220 20.42 -13.08 10.95
C VAL A 220 20.07 -14.26 10.06
N GLU A 221 19.05 -15.00 10.44
CA GLU A 221 18.58 -16.15 9.67
C GLU A 221 17.27 -15.77 8.97
N THR A 222 17.00 -16.36 7.81
CA THR A 222 15.78 -16.09 7.03
C THR A 222 15.08 -17.39 6.69
N GLU A 223 13.76 -17.36 6.49
CA GLU A 223 12.95 -18.53 6.10
C GLU A 223 13.11 -19.72 7.07
N VAL A 224 13.22 -19.43 8.38
CA VAL A 224 13.52 -20.45 9.40
C VAL A 224 12.23 -21.10 9.89
N ASP A 225 12.21 -22.43 9.88
CA ASP A 225 11.16 -23.20 10.55
C ASP A 225 11.37 -23.16 12.06
N VAL A 226 10.43 -22.53 12.77
CA VAL A 226 10.39 -22.51 14.23
C VAL A 226 9.34 -23.53 14.70
N PRO A 227 9.64 -24.36 15.71
CA PRO A 227 8.64 -25.23 16.31
C PRO A 227 7.36 -24.45 16.60
N THR A 228 6.21 -25.04 16.27
CA THR A 228 4.85 -24.50 16.45
C THR A 228 4.42 -23.28 15.62
N VAL A 229 5.32 -22.56 14.95
CA VAL A 229 4.99 -21.29 14.23
C VAL A 229 5.02 -21.44 12.71
N ARG A 230 5.40 -22.61 12.19
CA ARG A 230 5.86 -22.78 10.79
C ARG A 230 7.07 -21.85 10.55
N ARG A 231 7.13 -21.26 9.38
CA ARG A 231 8.26 -20.49 8.89
C ARG A 231 8.16 -19.02 9.27
N VAL A 232 9.30 -18.44 9.64
CA VAL A 232 9.48 -17.03 9.96
C VAL A 232 10.38 -16.40 8.90
N ASP A 233 10.00 -15.24 8.36
CA ASP A 233 10.76 -14.59 7.27
C ASP A 233 12.18 -14.22 7.69
N VAL A 234 12.33 -13.63 8.88
CA VAL A 234 13.62 -13.21 9.44
C VAL A 234 13.63 -13.49 10.95
N LEU A 235 14.69 -14.11 11.45
CA LEU A 235 14.83 -14.50 12.85
C LEU A 235 16.15 -13.98 13.43
N VAL A 236 16.05 -13.26 14.55
CA VAL A 236 17.19 -12.66 15.25
C VAL A 236 17.22 -13.13 16.70
N ARG A 237 18.28 -13.85 17.07
CA ARG A 237 18.49 -14.37 18.43
C ARG A 237 19.57 -13.62 19.22
N GLU A 238 20.56 -13.08 18.51
CA GLU A 238 21.72 -12.46 19.13
C GLU A 238 21.33 -11.24 19.99
N GLY A 239 21.85 -11.19 21.21
CA GLY A 239 21.64 -10.06 22.13
C GLY A 239 20.23 -9.95 22.71
N ARG A 240 19.39 -10.99 22.60
CA ARG A 240 18.01 -10.95 23.09
C ARG A 240 17.68 -12.06 24.10
N PRO A 241 16.87 -11.78 25.14
CA PRO A 241 16.33 -12.81 26.04
C PRO A 241 15.38 -13.79 25.33
N SER A 242 14.66 -13.28 24.33
CA SER A 242 13.70 -14.00 23.48
C SER A 242 14.06 -13.79 22.01
N SER A 243 13.94 -14.85 21.20
CA SER A 243 14.14 -14.75 19.75
C SER A 243 13.13 -13.76 19.16
N LEU A 244 13.62 -12.81 18.36
CA LEU A 244 12.78 -11.89 17.60
C LEU A 244 12.47 -12.48 16.23
N ALA A 245 11.20 -12.78 15.98
CA ALA A 245 10.66 -12.96 14.64
C ALA A 245 10.36 -11.60 14.01
N VAL A 246 10.77 -11.42 12.76
CA VAL A 246 10.36 -10.30 11.93
C VAL A 246 9.61 -10.86 10.73
N GLU A 247 8.33 -10.54 10.65
CA GLU A 247 7.42 -10.97 9.59
C GLU A 247 7.17 -9.79 8.64
N ILE A 248 7.31 -10.03 7.34
CA ILE A 248 7.12 -9.03 6.31
C ILE A 248 5.73 -9.25 5.73
N GLU A 249 4.92 -8.21 5.76
CA GLU A 249 3.50 -8.34 5.45
C GLU A 249 3.14 -7.34 4.36
N THR A 250 3.32 -7.77 3.10
CA THR A 250 2.87 -7.00 1.91
C THR A 250 1.36 -6.89 1.83
N LEU A 251 0.63 -7.74 2.55
CA LEU A 251 -0.83 -7.83 2.56
C LEU A 251 -1.42 -8.20 1.18
N TYR A 252 -0.61 -8.58 0.20
CA TYR A 252 -1.07 -8.97 -1.13
C TYR A 252 -1.89 -10.26 -1.09
N GLY A 253 -2.93 -10.33 -1.93
CA GLY A 253 -3.81 -11.49 -2.05
C GLY A 253 -4.61 -11.82 -0.78
N THR A 254 -4.65 -10.94 0.23
CA THR A 254 -5.22 -11.30 1.54
C THR A 254 -6.73 -11.08 1.63
N GLY A 255 -7.28 -10.16 0.82
CA GLY A 255 -8.66 -9.69 0.93
C GLY A 255 -8.91 -8.89 2.21
N LEU A 256 -8.74 -9.51 3.39
CA LEU A 256 -8.88 -8.89 4.71
C LEU A 256 -7.54 -8.86 5.47
N PRO A 257 -6.71 -7.82 5.28
CA PRO A 257 -5.37 -7.73 5.88
C PRO A 257 -5.34 -7.95 7.39
N ILE A 258 -6.31 -7.39 8.12
CA ILE A 258 -6.36 -7.47 9.59
C ILE A 258 -6.55 -8.91 10.09
N ILE A 259 -7.26 -9.75 9.34
CA ILE A 259 -7.44 -11.16 9.70
C ILE A 259 -6.15 -11.95 9.48
N LYS A 260 -5.39 -11.68 8.40
CA LYS A 260 -4.06 -12.27 8.20
C LYS A 260 -3.13 -11.87 9.34
N LEU A 261 -2.99 -10.57 9.58
CA LEU A 261 -2.10 -10.05 10.61
C LEU A 261 -2.44 -10.59 12.00
N LYS A 262 -3.73 -10.68 12.36
CA LYS A 262 -4.17 -11.33 13.60
C LYS A 262 -3.63 -12.76 13.73
N LYS A 263 -3.76 -13.57 12.68
CA LYS A 263 -3.25 -14.95 12.67
C LYS A 263 -1.74 -14.99 12.82
N THR A 264 -1.01 -14.13 12.10
CA THR A 264 0.45 -13.99 12.21
C THR A 264 0.85 -13.64 13.64
N ILE A 265 0.29 -12.56 14.20
CA ILE A 265 0.59 -12.09 15.56
C ILE A 265 0.36 -13.18 16.61
N GLU A 266 -0.82 -13.78 16.61
CA GLU A 266 -1.16 -14.78 17.61
C GLU A 266 -0.28 -16.02 17.52
N SER A 267 0.02 -16.48 16.31
CA SER A 267 0.87 -17.66 16.10
C SER A 267 2.27 -17.47 16.70
N ARG A 268 2.90 -16.31 16.43
CA ARG A 268 4.28 -16.01 16.85
C ARG A 268 4.35 -15.75 18.36
N LEU A 269 3.48 -14.88 18.88
CA LEU A 269 3.51 -14.48 20.29
C LEU A 269 3.15 -15.63 21.24
N LYS A 270 2.18 -16.49 20.88
CA LYS A 270 1.80 -17.69 21.65
C LYS A 270 2.94 -18.72 21.72
N SER A 271 3.84 -18.71 20.75
CA SER A 271 5.00 -19.59 20.70
C SER A 271 6.23 -19.01 21.40
N GLY A 272 6.06 -17.90 22.15
CA GLY A 272 7.12 -17.33 22.97
C GLY A 272 8.11 -16.42 22.24
N LEU A 273 7.90 -16.16 20.95
CA LEU A 273 8.72 -15.23 20.17
C LEU A 273 8.33 -13.79 20.49
N ASP A 274 9.29 -12.88 20.40
CA ASP A 274 8.97 -11.46 20.17
C ASP A 274 8.72 -11.26 18.69
N LEU A 275 7.90 -10.27 18.34
CA LEU A 275 7.43 -10.07 16.99
C LEU A 275 7.55 -8.63 16.55
N TRP A 276 8.25 -8.42 15.42
CA TRP A 276 8.11 -7.24 14.60
C TRP A 276 7.33 -7.59 13.34
N ILE A 277 6.31 -6.80 13.01
CA ILE A 277 5.68 -6.87 11.70
C ILE A 277 6.16 -5.68 10.87
N VAL A 278 6.73 -5.94 9.70
CA VAL A 278 7.18 -4.92 8.76
C VAL A 278 6.18 -4.86 7.61
N VAL A 279 5.41 -3.78 7.55
CA VAL A 279 4.45 -3.52 6.47
C VAL A 279 5.08 -2.51 5.50
N PRO A 280 5.04 -2.73 4.16
CA PRO A 280 5.60 -1.77 3.23
C PRO A 280 4.91 -0.39 3.34
N PRO A 281 5.56 0.70 2.94
CA PRO A 281 5.06 2.06 3.17
C PRO A 281 3.69 2.37 2.55
N MET A 282 3.44 1.87 1.34
CA MET A 282 2.17 2.10 0.64
C MET A 282 1.00 1.45 1.40
N GLN A 283 1.18 0.18 1.79
CA GLN A 283 0.20 -0.57 2.57
C GLN A 283 0.03 0.02 3.97
N THR A 284 1.13 0.43 4.60
CA THR A 284 1.09 1.13 5.89
C THR A 284 0.27 2.41 5.79
N PHE A 285 0.44 3.17 4.72
CA PHE A 285 -0.29 4.41 4.49
C PHE A 285 -1.78 4.16 4.24
N ILE A 286 -2.11 3.15 3.42
CA ILE A 286 -3.49 2.79 3.07
C ILE A 286 -4.26 2.28 4.31
N TYR A 287 -3.64 1.40 5.11
CA TYR A 287 -4.28 0.72 6.24
C TYR A 287 -3.85 1.29 7.60
N LEU A 288 -3.40 2.54 7.64
CA LEU A 288 -2.77 3.14 8.82
C LEU A 288 -3.66 3.05 10.07
N ASN A 289 -4.95 3.37 9.92
CA ASN A 289 -5.87 3.39 11.06
C ASN A 289 -6.08 2.00 11.64
N GLU A 290 -6.28 1.01 10.78
CA GLU A 290 -6.50 -0.38 11.17
C GLU A 290 -5.25 -0.98 11.81
N LEU A 291 -4.07 -0.68 11.26
CA LEU A 291 -2.79 -1.09 11.82
C LEU A 291 -2.54 -0.46 13.20
N LEU A 292 -2.92 0.81 13.41
CA LEU A 292 -2.81 1.46 14.73
C LEU A 292 -3.75 0.86 15.76
N ILE A 293 -4.99 0.55 15.37
CA ILE A 293 -5.96 -0.15 16.23
C ILE A 293 -5.41 -1.53 16.60
N LEU A 294 -4.94 -2.30 15.61
CA LEU A 294 -4.36 -3.62 15.82
C LEU A 294 -3.15 -3.56 16.76
N ARG A 295 -2.21 -2.63 16.50
CA ARG A 295 -1.04 -2.39 17.33
C ARG A 295 -1.45 -2.09 18.77
N ARG A 296 -2.41 -1.19 18.98
CA ARG A 296 -2.87 -0.84 20.32
C ARG A 296 -3.44 -2.06 21.05
N LEU A 297 -4.36 -2.78 20.43
CA LEU A 297 -5.02 -3.94 21.04
C LEU A 297 -4.01 -5.02 21.46
N TYR A 298 -3.05 -5.35 20.61
CA TYR A 298 -2.09 -6.40 20.94
C TYR A 298 -0.96 -5.92 21.86
N ARG A 299 -0.57 -4.64 21.84
CA ARG A 299 0.38 -4.11 22.83
C ARG A 299 -0.23 -3.97 24.21
N GLU A 300 -1.53 -3.72 24.32
CA GLU A 300 -2.24 -3.79 25.62
C GLU A 300 -2.14 -5.20 26.23
N ALA A 301 -2.12 -6.26 25.41
CA ALA A 301 -2.03 -7.64 25.87
C ALA A 301 -0.58 -8.17 26.03
N TYR A 302 0.34 -7.77 25.15
CA TYR A 302 1.69 -8.37 25.04
C TYR A 302 2.84 -7.38 25.28
N GLY A 303 2.55 -6.09 25.49
CA GLY A 303 3.56 -5.07 25.76
C GLY A 303 4.56 -4.88 24.61
N GLU A 304 5.83 -4.69 24.97
CA GLU A 304 6.93 -4.45 24.02
C GLU A 304 7.35 -5.67 23.20
N ARG A 305 6.74 -6.84 23.44
CA ARG A 305 6.97 -8.04 22.64
C ARG A 305 6.41 -7.93 21.22
N LEU A 306 5.56 -6.95 20.95
CA LEU A 306 5.04 -6.64 19.63
C LEU A 306 5.32 -5.19 19.23
N GLU A 307 5.83 -5.01 18.01
CA GLU A 307 5.85 -3.71 17.36
C GLU A 307 5.56 -3.84 15.86
N LEU A 308 4.92 -2.82 15.30
CA LEU A 308 4.66 -2.69 13.87
C LEU A 308 5.57 -1.59 13.31
N TYR A 309 6.24 -1.93 12.23
CA TYR A 309 7.18 -1.08 11.52
C TYR A 309 6.76 -0.89 10.07
N THR A 310 7.24 0.22 9.51
CA THR A 310 7.35 0.41 8.07
C THR A 310 8.77 0.85 7.72
N THR A 311 9.10 0.96 6.44
CA THR A 311 10.43 1.38 5.99
C THR A 311 10.50 2.89 5.72
N ASP A 312 11.64 3.48 6.07
CA ASP A 312 12.16 4.70 5.45
C ASP A 312 13.27 4.29 4.50
N PHE A 313 12.99 4.22 3.21
CA PHE A 313 14.01 3.90 2.22
C PHE A 313 15.07 4.99 2.14
N GLY A 314 14.67 6.25 2.32
CA GLY A 314 15.59 7.39 2.24
C GLY A 314 16.67 7.40 3.31
N SER A 315 16.35 6.93 4.52
CA SER A 315 17.34 6.80 5.59
C SER A 315 17.84 5.38 5.83
N GLY A 316 17.36 4.38 5.09
CA GLY A 316 17.73 2.97 5.29
C GLY A 316 17.34 2.41 6.67
N THR A 317 16.21 2.85 7.24
CA THR A 317 15.80 2.39 8.59
C THR A 317 14.36 1.92 8.66
N LEU A 318 14.07 1.06 9.62
CA LEU A 318 12.70 0.80 10.07
C LEU A 318 12.18 1.97 10.94
N ILE A 319 10.92 2.36 10.74
CA ILE A 319 10.20 3.36 11.53
C ILE A 319 8.99 2.69 12.20
N THR A 320 8.76 2.96 13.49
CA THR A 320 7.56 2.48 14.19
C THR A 320 6.30 3.14 13.63
N LEU A 321 5.13 2.52 13.74
CA LEU A 321 3.87 3.18 13.36
C LEU A 321 3.62 4.48 14.15
N GLY A 322 4.07 4.54 15.41
CA GLY A 322 3.98 5.75 16.24
C GLY A 322 4.80 6.91 15.67
N ASP A 323 6.03 6.64 15.24
CA ASP A 323 6.88 7.67 14.62
C ASP A 323 6.41 8.02 13.21
N PHE A 324 5.95 7.03 12.45
CA PHE A 324 5.37 7.24 11.12
C PHE A 324 4.16 8.18 11.20
N ILE A 325 3.20 7.90 12.10
CA ILE A 325 2.03 8.77 12.26
C ILE A 325 2.42 10.15 12.78
N ASN A 326 3.39 10.28 13.69
CA ASN A 326 3.85 11.58 14.15
C ASN A 326 4.43 12.39 13.00
N LYS A 327 5.21 11.75 12.12
CA LYS A 327 5.74 12.39 10.91
C LYS A 327 4.67 12.71 9.88
N VAL A 328 3.62 11.90 9.77
CA VAL A 328 2.46 12.13 8.89
C VAL A 328 1.48 13.16 9.46
N ARG A 329 1.38 13.30 10.80
CA ARG A 329 0.50 14.26 11.49
C ARG A 329 1.14 15.61 11.72
N GLN A 330 2.46 15.70 11.89
CA GLN A 330 3.20 16.96 11.73
C GLN A 330 3.02 17.55 10.32
N LEU A 331 2.39 16.81 9.41
CA LEU A 331 1.96 17.34 8.12
C LEU A 331 0.63 18.10 8.26
N GLN A 332 -0.30 17.69 9.14
CA GLN A 332 -1.68 18.21 9.29
C GLN A 332 -1.78 19.62 9.87
#